data_AF-A0A6B3FTH1-F1
#
_entry.id   AF-A0A6B3FTH1-F1
#
_cell.length_a   1.000
_cell.length_b   1.000
_cell.length_c   1.000
_cell.angle_alpha   90.00
_cell.angle_beta   90.00
_cell.angle_gamma   90.00
#
_symmetry.space_group_name_H-M   'P 1'
#
loop_
_entity.id
_entity.type
_entity.pdbx_description
1 polymer ?
#
loop_
_entity_poly.entity_id
_entity_poly.type
_entity_poly.pdbx_seq_one_letter_code
_entity_poly.pdbx_strand_id
1 'polypeptide(L)'
;TLAFDAFERKITDGSTSYAYDSLDRTTTSSTTSFTYDGGSNKLISDGTSHYARTPDGALLASSQGDTPQFSITDRHTDLVAGLSVDGTTVTSSTTYDPFGQKTATNGTTPALDYQSGWTDPGNGDVNMAARWYQPGSRAFTSRDTWLLDPSPAAQANRHVYANSDPVNGTDPTGHNRACACGGGSVFLRSGGSRGGGGGSKATRPKSKSKTKTRAKTSYRD
;
A
#
# COMPACT_ATOMS: atom_id res chain seq x y z
N THR A 1 -12.45 8.07 20.79
CA THR A 1 -11.17 7.69 21.41
C THR A 1 -10.69 6.42 20.76
N LEU A 2 -9.39 6.32 20.47
CA LEU A 2 -8.77 5.11 19.94
C LEU A 2 -8.39 4.19 21.10
N ALA A 3 -8.66 2.89 20.98
CA ALA A 3 -8.11 1.87 21.87
C ALA A 3 -7.48 0.73 21.09
N PHE A 4 -6.44 0.13 21.66
CA PHE A 4 -5.65 -0.93 21.06
C PHE A 4 -5.55 -2.11 22.02
N ASP A 5 -5.42 -3.31 21.47
CA ASP A 5 -5.07 -4.50 22.25
C ASP A 5 -3.54 -4.63 22.44
N ALA A 6 -3.12 -5.69 23.14
CA ALA A 6 -1.70 -5.94 23.41
C ALA A 6 -0.85 -6.26 22.16
N PHE A 7 -1.47 -6.45 21.00
CA PHE A 7 -0.82 -6.68 19.71
C PHE A 7 -0.78 -5.42 18.84
N GLU A 8 -1.13 -4.24 19.40
CA GLU A 8 -1.19 -2.96 18.69
C GLU A 8 -2.28 -2.90 17.60
N ARG A 9 -3.30 -3.75 17.70
CA ARG A 9 -4.46 -3.75 16.79
C ARG A 9 -5.54 -2.82 17.34
N LYS A 10 -6.10 -1.95 16.49
CA LYS A 10 -7.14 -0.98 16.89
C LYS A 10 -8.45 -1.72 17.17
N ILE A 11 -8.87 -1.82 18.43
CA ILE A 11 -10.09 -2.52 18.84
C ILE A 11 -11.29 -1.60 18.98
N THR A 12 -11.07 -0.29 19.17
CA THR A 12 -12.15 0.71 19.10
C THR A 12 -11.67 2.02 18.50
N ASP A 13 -12.60 2.68 17.81
CA ASP A 13 -12.48 4.06 17.34
C ASP A 13 -13.80 4.79 17.53
N GLY A 14 -13.87 5.60 18.59
CA GLY A 14 -15.14 6.23 18.96
C GLY A 14 -16.15 5.19 19.41
N SER A 15 -17.27 5.08 18.69
CA SER A 15 -18.31 4.07 18.93
C SER A 15 -18.12 2.78 18.15
N THR A 16 -17.22 2.75 17.17
CA THR A 16 -16.97 1.56 16.35
C THR A 16 -16.03 0.62 17.09
N SER A 17 -16.39 -0.65 17.17
CA SER A 17 -15.51 -1.72 17.66
C SER A 17 -15.01 -2.60 16.53
N TYR A 18 -13.83 -3.19 16.68
CA TYR A 18 -13.25 -4.10 15.70
C TYR A 18 -12.83 -5.40 16.37
N ALA A 19 -13.15 -6.53 15.72
CA ALA A 19 -12.63 -7.84 16.09
C ALA A 19 -11.65 -8.36 15.05
N TYR A 20 -10.83 -9.32 15.45
CA TYR A 20 -9.74 -9.86 14.65
C TYR A 20 -9.71 -11.39 14.70
N ASP A 21 -9.29 -12.03 13.63
CA ASP A 21 -9.00 -13.48 13.62
C ASP A 21 -7.55 -13.78 14.04
N SER A 22 -7.18 -15.06 14.00
CA SER A 22 -5.82 -15.53 14.32
C SER A 22 -4.78 -15.21 13.24
N LEU A 23 -5.19 -14.62 12.11
CA LEU A 23 -4.30 -14.08 11.09
C LEU A 23 -4.18 -12.55 11.21
N ASP A 24 -4.67 -11.97 12.30
CA ASP A 24 -4.71 -10.53 12.59
C ASP A 24 -5.52 -9.72 11.57
N ARG A 25 -6.47 -10.35 10.87
CA ARG A 25 -7.38 -9.66 9.94
C ARG A 25 -8.62 -9.19 10.67
N THR A 26 -9.12 -8.00 10.32
CA THR A 26 -10.35 -7.47 10.91
C THR A 26 -11.55 -8.29 10.47
N THR A 27 -12.18 -9.01 11.39
CA THR A 27 -13.34 -9.87 11.08
C THR A 27 -14.67 -9.17 11.29
N THR A 28 -14.70 -8.10 12.08
CA THR A 28 -15.91 -7.29 12.26
C THR A 28 -15.60 -5.81 12.37
N SER A 29 -16.55 -4.99 11.91
CA SER A 29 -16.74 -3.60 12.32
C SER A 29 -18.10 -3.49 12.98
N SER A 30 -18.09 -3.20 14.28
CA SER A 30 -19.26 -3.30 15.16
C SER A 30 -19.95 -4.66 15.04
N THR A 31 -21.17 -4.69 14.50
CA THR A 31 -21.96 -5.91 14.29
C THR A 31 -21.81 -6.51 12.89
N THR A 32 -21.08 -5.84 12.00
CA THR A 32 -20.95 -6.24 10.60
C THR A 32 -19.73 -7.14 10.42
N SER A 33 -19.95 -8.33 9.88
CA SER A 33 -18.90 -9.35 9.70
C SER A 33 -18.28 -9.28 8.30
N PHE A 34 -16.98 -9.53 8.24
CA PHE A 34 -16.19 -9.55 7.02
C PHE A 34 -15.86 -10.99 6.61
N THR A 35 -15.74 -11.22 5.30
CA THR A 35 -15.26 -12.48 4.74
C THR A 35 -14.12 -12.26 3.77
N TYR A 36 -13.20 -13.22 3.72
CA TYR A 36 -11.94 -13.11 3.03
C TYR A 36 -11.73 -14.27 2.05
N ASP A 37 -10.92 -14.03 1.03
CA ASP A 37 -10.45 -15.07 0.11
C ASP A 37 -9.39 -15.94 0.80
N GLY A 38 -9.83 -17.09 1.34
CA GLY A 38 -8.98 -18.05 2.02
C GLY A 38 -8.16 -17.42 3.15
N GLY A 39 -6.84 -17.62 3.11
CA GLY A 39 -5.88 -17.05 4.05
C GLY A 39 -5.34 -15.66 3.68
N SER A 40 -5.82 -15.06 2.59
CA SER A 40 -5.37 -13.73 2.14
C SER A 40 -6.02 -12.61 2.97
N ASN A 41 -5.51 -11.37 2.82
CA ASN A 41 -6.18 -10.18 3.35
C ASN A 41 -7.14 -9.53 2.33
N LYS A 42 -7.58 -10.28 1.31
CA LYS A 42 -8.47 -9.78 0.26
C LYS A 42 -9.92 -10.03 0.68
N LEU A 43 -10.65 -8.95 0.94
CA LEU A 43 -12.08 -9.01 1.24
C LEU A 43 -12.88 -9.54 0.05
N ILE A 44 -13.82 -10.42 0.35
CA ILE A 44 -14.90 -10.91 -0.53
C ILE A 44 -16.23 -10.28 -0.12
N SER A 45 -16.41 -9.97 1.17
CA SER A 45 -17.54 -9.15 1.64
C SER A 45 -17.16 -8.39 2.90
N ASP A 46 -17.66 -7.17 3.03
CA ASP A 46 -17.62 -6.38 4.27
C ASP A 46 -18.99 -6.36 4.98
N GLY A 47 -19.88 -7.28 4.64
CA GLY A 47 -21.26 -7.35 5.12
C GLY A 47 -22.23 -6.35 4.49
N THR A 48 -21.73 -5.35 3.74
CA THR A 48 -22.55 -4.39 2.98
C THR A 48 -22.41 -4.59 1.47
N SER A 49 -21.18 -4.80 1.02
CA SER A 49 -20.81 -5.02 -0.38
C SER A 49 -20.14 -6.38 -0.55
N HIS A 50 -20.22 -6.91 -1.76
CA HIS A 50 -19.45 -8.06 -2.22
C HIS A 50 -18.40 -7.62 -3.22
N TYR A 51 -17.28 -8.34 -3.27
CA TYR A 51 -16.12 -8.00 -4.07
C TYR A 51 -15.71 -9.20 -4.92
N ALA A 52 -15.62 -8.98 -6.23
CA ALA A 52 -15.00 -9.91 -7.15
C ALA A 52 -13.59 -9.45 -7.47
N ARG A 53 -12.66 -10.40 -7.56
CA ARG A 53 -11.25 -10.13 -7.80
C ARG A 53 -10.72 -10.97 -8.95
N THR A 54 -9.69 -10.45 -9.60
CA THR A 54 -8.90 -11.19 -10.57
C THR A 54 -8.07 -12.27 -9.87
N PRO A 55 -7.52 -13.27 -10.59
CA PRO A 55 -6.66 -14.31 -10.00
C PRO A 55 -5.41 -13.78 -9.29
N ASP A 56 -4.90 -12.61 -9.67
CA ASP A 56 -3.79 -11.91 -9.00
C ASP A 56 -4.24 -11.04 -7.80
N GLY A 57 -5.54 -11.03 -7.50
CA GLY A 57 -6.13 -10.40 -6.31
C GLY A 57 -6.49 -8.92 -6.48
N ALA A 58 -6.42 -8.37 -7.70
CA ALA A 58 -6.88 -7.01 -7.99
C ALA A 58 -8.41 -6.93 -7.92
N LEU A 59 -8.95 -5.80 -7.48
CA LEU A 59 -10.39 -5.56 -7.47
C LEU A 59 -10.91 -5.48 -8.92
N LEU A 60 -11.91 -6.28 -9.25
CA LEU A 60 -12.50 -6.34 -10.58
C LEU A 60 -13.91 -5.76 -10.62
N ALA A 61 -14.73 -6.11 -9.62
CA ALA A 61 -16.11 -5.65 -9.53
C ALA A 61 -16.55 -5.61 -8.08
N SER A 62 -17.60 -4.85 -7.83
CA SER A 62 -18.28 -4.80 -6.54
C SER A 62 -19.79 -4.81 -6.75
N SER A 63 -20.52 -5.27 -5.75
CA SER A 63 -21.96 -5.11 -5.68
C SER A 63 -22.38 -4.69 -4.29
N GLN A 64 -23.32 -3.75 -4.21
CA GLN A 64 -24.02 -3.42 -2.97
C GLN A 64 -25.49 -3.84 -3.17
N GLY A 65 -25.92 -4.87 -2.44
CA GLY A 65 -27.16 -5.58 -2.77
C GLY A 65 -27.16 -6.08 -4.23
N ASP A 66 -28.27 -5.87 -4.93
CA ASP A 66 -28.47 -6.28 -6.33
C ASP A 66 -27.95 -5.27 -7.36
N THR A 67 -27.07 -4.34 -6.97
CA THR A 67 -26.50 -3.31 -7.86
C THR A 67 -25.01 -3.60 -8.13
N PRO A 68 -24.67 -4.48 -9.08
CA PRO A 68 -23.29 -4.74 -9.46
C PRO A 68 -22.72 -3.63 -10.35
N GLN A 69 -21.42 -3.39 -10.23
CA GLN A 69 -20.64 -2.51 -11.08
C GLN A 69 -19.22 -3.06 -11.28
N PHE A 70 -18.62 -2.81 -12.44
CA PHE A 70 -17.18 -3.01 -12.61
C PHE A 70 -16.44 -1.94 -11.81
N SER A 71 -15.35 -2.35 -11.17
CA SER A 71 -14.53 -1.47 -10.35
C SER A 71 -13.26 -1.10 -11.10
N ILE A 72 -13.01 0.19 -11.24
CA ILE A 72 -11.84 0.72 -11.94
C ILE A 72 -10.89 1.27 -10.90
N THR A 73 -9.70 0.66 -10.83
CA THR A 73 -8.62 1.13 -9.97
C THR A 73 -7.53 1.81 -10.79
N ASP A 74 -6.82 2.73 -10.16
CA ASP A 74 -5.64 3.35 -10.76
C ASP A 74 -4.37 2.50 -10.52
N ARG A 75 -3.21 3.05 -10.90
CA ARG A 75 -1.92 2.38 -10.71
C ARG A 75 -1.57 2.18 -9.22
N HIS A 76 -2.03 3.06 -8.34
CA HIS A 76 -1.87 2.96 -6.89
C HIS A 76 -2.87 1.97 -6.25
N THR A 77 -3.75 1.38 -7.07
CA THR A 77 -4.83 0.47 -6.71
C THR A 77 -5.98 1.15 -5.96
N ASP A 78 -6.10 2.47 -6.09
CA ASP A 78 -7.18 3.27 -5.53
C ASP A 78 -8.43 3.10 -6.39
N LEU A 79 -9.61 2.88 -5.79
CA LEU A 79 -10.87 2.79 -6.52
C LEU A 79 -11.31 4.17 -7.01
N VAL A 80 -11.10 4.45 -8.30
CA VAL A 80 -11.37 5.78 -8.87
C VAL A 80 -12.71 5.87 -9.60
N ALA A 81 -13.26 4.76 -10.08
CA ALA A 81 -14.57 4.76 -10.73
C ALA A 81 -15.29 3.41 -10.66
N GLY A 82 -16.61 3.47 -10.80
CA GLY A 82 -17.47 2.34 -11.10
C GLY A 82 -18.04 2.46 -12.51
N LEU A 83 -18.15 1.34 -13.22
CA LEU A 83 -18.84 1.27 -14.51
C LEU A 83 -20.09 0.39 -14.42
N SER A 84 -21.12 0.73 -15.19
CA SER A 84 -22.29 -0.12 -15.37
C SER A 84 -21.91 -1.50 -15.92
N VAL A 85 -22.77 -2.50 -15.71
CA VAL A 85 -22.52 -3.89 -16.12
C VAL A 85 -22.31 -4.10 -17.62
N ASP A 86 -22.81 -3.18 -18.45
CA ASP A 86 -22.59 -3.14 -19.89
C ASP A 86 -21.33 -2.34 -20.28
N GLY A 87 -20.66 -1.71 -19.31
CA GLY A 87 -19.42 -0.94 -19.49
C GLY A 87 -19.61 0.41 -20.17
N THR A 88 -20.85 0.90 -20.35
CA THR A 88 -21.13 2.08 -21.18
C THR A 88 -21.21 3.39 -20.38
N THR A 89 -21.43 3.31 -19.07
CA THR A 89 -21.62 4.49 -18.20
C THR A 89 -20.75 4.43 -16.95
N VAL A 90 -20.25 5.59 -16.51
CA VAL A 90 -19.62 5.74 -15.19
C VAL A 90 -20.71 5.91 -14.14
N THR A 91 -20.84 4.95 -13.24
CA THR A 91 -21.88 4.91 -12.19
C THR A 91 -21.43 5.57 -10.89
N SER A 92 -20.12 5.61 -10.65
CA SER A 92 -19.53 6.25 -9.49
C SER A 92 -18.11 6.73 -9.78
N SER A 93 -17.63 7.71 -9.00
CA SER A 93 -16.24 8.16 -9.06
C SER A 93 -15.75 8.65 -7.70
N THR A 94 -14.45 8.48 -7.46
CA THR A 94 -13.77 9.04 -6.29
C THR A 94 -12.45 9.66 -6.73
N THR A 95 -12.16 10.85 -6.21
CA THR A 95 -10.84 11.49 -6.36
C THR A 95 -10.15 11.56 -5.01
N TYR A 96 -8.86 11.27 -4.97
CA TYR A 96 -8.04 11.27 -3.76
C TYR A 96 -6.94 12.32 -3.85
N ASP A 97 -6.54 12.88 -2.70
CA ASP A 97 -5.23 13.53 -2.58
C ASP A 97 -4.11 12.46 -2.56
N PRO A 98 -2.83 12.84 -2.68
CA PRO A 98 -1.74 11.87 -2.70
C PRO A 98 -1.71 10.92 -1.50
N PHE A 99 -2.23 11.32 -0.33
CA PHE A 99 -2.26 10.53 0.89
C PHE A 99 -3.60 9.81 1.10
N GLY A 100 -4.46 9.73 0.07
CA GLY A 100 -5.69 8.98 0.11
C GLY A 100 -6.88 9.71 0.72
N GLN A 101 -6.77 11.01 1.02
CA GLN A 101 -7.93 11.79 1.47
C GLN A 101 -8.88 11.98 0.29
N LYS A 102 -10.13 11.54 0.41
CA LYS A 102 -11.15 11.79 -0.62
C LYS A 102 -11.37 13.30 -0.77
N THR A 103 -11.28 13.80 -2.01
CA THR A 103 -11.49 15.22 -2.36
C THR A 103 -12.80 15.44 -3.12
N ALA A 104 -13.29 14.42 -3.81
CA ALA A 104 -14.60 14.41 -4.45
C ALA A 104 -15.12 12.98 -4.56
N THR A 105 -16.44 12.81 -4.44
CA THR A 105 -17.15 11.56 -4.70
C THR A 105 -18.40 11.83 -5.51
N ASN A 106 -18.80 10.87 -6.33
CA ASN A 106 -20.07 10.86 -7.04
C ASN A 106 -20.63 9.45 -7.12
N GLY A 107 -21.95 9.31 -6.98
CA GLY A 107 -22.62 8.02 -6.96
C GLY A 107 -22.31 7.18 -5.72
N THR A 108 -22.70 5.90 -5.76
CA THR A 108 -22.46 4.95 -4.68
C THR A 108 -21.15 4.20 -4.92
N THR A 109 -20.17 4.42 -4.04
CA THR A 109 -18.89 3.70 -4.04
C THR A 109 -18.88 2.69 -2.89
N PRO A 110 -18.36 1.47 -3.08
CA PRO A 110 -18.14 0.57 -1.96
C PRO A 110 -17.10 1.16 -1.00
N ALA A 111 -17.00 0.59 0.21
CA ALA A 111 -16.02 1.02 1.21
C ALA A 111 -14.57 0.61 0.87
N LEU A 112 -14.34 -0.05 -0.26
CA LEU A 112 -13.04 -0.54 -0.67
C LEU A 112 -12.35 0.50 -1.57
N ASP A 113 -11.68 1.47 -0.94
CA ASP A 113 -11.25 2.74 -1.53
C ASP A 113 -9.74 2.80 -1.84
N TYR A 114 -8.97 3.53 -1.03
CA TYR A 114 -7.54 3.79 -1.19
C TYR A 114 -6.73 2.50 -1.02
N GLN A 115 -5.84 2.21 -1.98
CA GLN A 115 -5.15 0.93 -2.17
C GLN A 115 -6.06 -0.31 -2.15
N SER A 116 -7.33 -0.15 -2.52
CA SER A 116 -8.32 -1.22 -2.41
C SER A 116 -8.44 -1.78 -0.98
N GLY A 117 -8.13 -0.95 0.02
CA GLY A 117 -8.31 -1.23 1.45
C GLY A 117 -9.71 -0.86 1.91
N TRP A 118 -10.25 -1.61 2.87
CA TRP A 118 -11.55 -1.26 3.46
C TRP A 118 -11.41 0.01 4.29
N THR A 119 -12.20 1.02 3.94
CA THR A 119 -12.24 2.32 4.59
C THR A 119 -13.47 2.39 5.45
N ASP A 120 -13.29 2.61 6.74
CA ASP A 120 -14.41 2.69 7.66
C ASP A 120 -15.27 3.92 7.33
N PRO A 121 -16.56 3.75 6.98
CA PRO A 121 -17.41 4.90 6.64
C PRO A 121 -17.63 5.88 7.79
N GLY A 122 -17.42 5.45 9.04
CA GLY A 122 -17.65 6.27 10.23
C GLY A 122 -16.49 7.22 10.57
N ASN A 123 -15.25 6.87 10.22
CA ASN A 123 -14.06 7.68 10.55
C ASN A 123 -13.12 7.96 9.37
N GLY A 124 -13.20 7.20 8.27
CA GLY A 124 -12.36 7.38 7.09
C GLY A 124 -10.99 6.69 7.19
N ASP A 125 -10.75 5.89 8.23
CA ASP A 125 -9.52 5.13 8.38
C ASP A 125 -9.53 3.94 7.41
N VAL A 126 -8.39 3.69 6.77
CA VAL A 126 -8.18 2.61 5.82
C VAL A 126 -7.52 1.42 6.51
N ASN A 127 -8.15 0.25 6.45
CA ASN A 127 -7.55 -1.00 6.88
C ASN A 127 -6.49 -1.46 5.88
N MET A 128 -5.22 -1.33 6.24
CA MET A 128 -4.07 -1.73 5.44
C MET A 128 -3.40 -2.96 6.04
N ALA A 129 -4.17 -4.04 6.17
CA ALA A 129 -3.74 -5.30 6.76
C ALA A 129 -3.32 -5.15 8.23
N ALA A 130 -2.02 -5.09 8.53
CA ALA A 130 -1.55 -5.09 9.91
C ALA A 130 -1.92 -3.81 10.68
N ARG A 131 -2.18 -2.71 9.98
CA ARG A 131 -2.43 -1.40 10.61
C ARG A 131 -3.56 -0.64 9.96
N TRP A 132 -4.17 0.23 10.76
CA TRP A 132 -5.10 1.24 10.28
C TRP A 132 -4.34 2.51 9.88
N TYR A 133 -4.63 2.99 8.70
CA TYR A 133 -4.07 4.21 8.14
C TYR A 133 -5.09 5.34 8.19
N GLN A 134 -4.65 6.53 8.58
CA GLN A 134 -5.46 7.74 8.61
C GLN A 134 -5.01 8.68 7.50
N PRO A 135 -5.77 8.81 6.39
CA PRO A 135 -5.44 9.75 5.32
C PRO A 135 -5.32 11.21 5.81
N GLY A 136 -6.22 11.63 6.70
CA GLY A 136 -6.25 13.01 7.23
C GLY A 136 -4.99 13.39 8.03
N SER A 137 -4.43 12.46 8.82
CA SER A 137 -3.17 12.66 9.55
C SER A 137 -1.93 12.18 8.79
N ARG A 138 -2.14 11.49 7.66
CA ARG A 138 -1.13 10.92 6.77
C ARG A 138 -0.24 9.87 7.45
N ALA A 139 -0.77 9.20 8.46
CA ALA A 139 -0.01 8.29 9.33
C ALA A 139 -0.81 7.05 9.71
N PHE A 140 -0.11 5.99 10.12
CA PHE A 140 -0.73 4.84 10.76
C PHE A 140 -1.11 5.15 12.21
N THR A 141 -2.27 4.65 12.65
CA THR A 141 -2.79 4.89 14.00
C THR A 141 -1.99 4.17 15.08
N SER A 142 -1.35 3.05 14.73
CA SER A 142 -0.46 2.29 15.61
C SER A 142 0.97 2.29 15.10
N ARG A 143 1.88 2.07 16.03
CA ARG A 143 3.31 1.93 15.75
C ARG A 143 3.53 0.65 14.95
N ASP A 144 4.35 0.72 13.91
CA ASP A 144 4.81 -0.48 13.20
C ASP A 144 5.33 -1.50 14.18
N THR A 145 4.92 -2.77 14.13
CA THR A 145 5.48 -3.83 14.98
C THR A 145 6.81 -4.35 14.44
N TRP A 146 7.08 -4.17 13.15
CA TRP A 146 8.36 -4.49 12.54
C TRP A 146 9.41 -3.42 12.87
N LEU A 147 10.65 -3.86 13.08
CA LEU A 147 11.80 -2.97 13.16
C LEU A 147 12.47 -2.94 11.79
N LEU A 148 12.09 -1.94 10.99
CA LEU A 148 12.71 -1.71 9.68
C LEU A 148 14.12 -1.11 9.82
N ASP A 149 14.92 -1.28 8.76
CA ASP A 149 16.15 -0.51 8.61
C ASP A 149 15.80 0.99 8.56
N PRO A 150 16.36 1.84 9.43
CA PRO A 150 16.06 3.28 9.41
C PRO A 150 16.62 4.01 8.18
N SER A 151 17.22 3.31 7.21
CA SER A 151 17.64 3.85 5.92
C SER A 151 16.69 3.43 4.79
N PRO A 152 16.01 4.39 4.10
CA PRO A 152 16.14 5.85 4.24
C PRO A 152 15.49 6.38 5.52
N ALA A 153 15.92 7.56 5.98
CA ALA A 153 15.51 8.16 7.26
C ALA A 153 13.99 8.18 7.52
N ALA A 154 13.16 8.22 6.47
CA ALA A 154 11.71 8.10 6.60
C ALA A 154 11.28 6.80 7.32
N GLN A 155 11.96 5.67 7.09
CA GLN A 155 11.66 4.38 7.74
C GLN A 155 11.94 4.37 9.25
N ALA A 156 12.69 5.34 9.77
CA ALA A 156 12.86 5.50 11.21
C ALA A 156 11.54 5.94 11.90
N ASN A 157 10.61 6.58 11.17
CA ASN A 157 9.30 6.91 11.68
C ASN A 157 8.35 5.70 11.53
N ARG A 158 8.03 5.05 12.65
CA ARG A 158 7.18 3.85 12.71
C ARG A 158 5.70 4.10 12.45
N HIS A 159 5.29 5.34 12.17
CA HIS A 159 3.93 5.69 11.75
C HIS A 159 3.86 6.17 10.30
N VAL A 160 5.00 6.25 9.60
CA VAL A 160 5.03 6.80 8.25
C VAL A 160 4.34 5.86 7.28
N TYR A 161 3.51 6.42 6.41
CA TYR A 161 2.98 5.72 5.25
C TYR A 161 3.92 5.88 4.06
N ALA A 162 4.21 4.78 3.36
CA ALA A 162 4.94 4.75 2.09
C ALA A 162 6.26 5.56 2.05
N ASN A 163 6.98 5.66 3.17
CA ASN A 163 8.15 6.53 3.33
C ASN A 163 7.91 8.01 2.96
N SER A 164 6.69 8.51 3.16
CA SER A 164 6.26 9.86 2.74
C SER A 164 6.33 10.11 1.22
N ASP A 165 6.33 9.05 0.41
CA ASP A 165 6.27 9.08 -1.05
C ASP A 165 5.03 8.32 -1.53
N PRO A 166 3.82 8.82 -1.22
CA PRO A 166 2.58 8.06 -1.41
C PRO A 166 2.12 8.02 -2.88
N VAL A 167 2.68 8.87 -3.75
CA VAL A 167 2.40 8.82 -5.19
C VAL A 167 3.09 7.63 -5.84
N ASN A 168 4.30 7.29 -5.39
CA ASN A 168 5.11 6.22 -5.99
C ASN A 168 5.20 4.98 -5.09
N GLY A 169 4.63 5.04 -3.89
CA GLY A 169 4.75 4.03 -2.86
C GLY A 169 3.41 3.63 -2.28
N THR A 170 3.21 2.32 -2.17
CA THR A 170 2.10 1.68 -1.49
C THR A 170 2.60 1.03 -0.19
N ASP A 171 1.71 0.61 0.71
CA ASP A 171 2.05 -0.26 1.84
C ASP A 171 1.01 -1.40 1.96
N PRO A 172 1.08 -2.43 1.10
CA PRO A 172 0.07 -3.48 1.05
C PRO A 172 0.03 -4.40 2.28
N THR A 173 1.10 -4.39 3.08
CA THR A 173 1.22 -5.22 4.29
C THR A 173 0.90 -4.44 5.55
N GLY A 174 0.90 -3.12 5.47
CA GLY A 174 0.89 -2.25 6.63
C GLY A 174 2.20 -2.34 7.41
N HIS A 175 3.33 -2.66 6.79
CA HIS A 175 4.65 -2.70 7.45
C HIS A 175 5.76 -2.11 6.61
N ASN A 176 5.62 -2.06 5.29
CA ASN A 176 6.71 -1.62 4.45
C ASN A 176 6.23 -1.06 3.12
N ARG A 177 6.94 -0.01 2.71
CA ARG A 177 6.78 0.56 1.38
C ARG A 177 7.05 -0.50 0.29
N ALA A 178 6.08 -0.66 -0.60
CA ALA A 178 6.24 -1.28 -1.92
C ALA A 178 6.20 -0.21 -3.01
N CYS A 179 6.68 -0.55 -4.21
CA CYS A 179 6.51 0.30 -5.39
C CYS A 179 5.04 0.25 -5.84
N ALA A 180 4.46 1.41 -6.17
CA ALA A 180 3.11 1.50 -6.72
C ALA A 180 3.01 0.97 -8.18
N CYS A 181 3.84 0.00 -8.61
CA CYS A 181 3.63 -0.67 -9.90
C CYS A 181 2.44 -1.62 -9.75
N GLY A 182 1.32 -1.28 -10.40
CA GLY A 182 0.03 -1.96 -10.24
C GLY A 182 0.10 -3.48 -10.40
N GLY A 183 -0.69 -4.17 -9.56
CA GLY A 183 -1.22 -5.53 -9.74
C GLY A 183 -0.22 -6.67 -9.94
N GLY A 184 -0.04 -7.48 -8.90
CA GLY A 184 0.53 -8.83 -9.03
C GLY A 184 1.75 -9.07 -8.15
N SER A 185 1.51 -9.75 -7.02
CA SER A 185 2.53 -10.40 -6.18
C SER A 185 3.61 -9.48 -5.59
N VAL A 186 3.43 -9.10 -4.32
CA VAL A 186 4.55 -8.63 -3.49
C VAL A 186 5.53 -9.79 -3.33
N PHE A 187 6.50 -9.90 -4.24
CA PHE A 187 7.71 -10.64 -3.96
C PHE A 187 8.53 -9.80 -2.98
N LEU A 188 8.48 -10.19 -1.71
CA LEU A 188 9.34 -9.64 -0.67
C LEU A 188 10.81 -9.88 -1.08
N ARG A 189 11.42 -8.86 -1.66
CA ARG A 189 12.87 -8.84 -1.82
C ARG A 189 13.45 -8.41 -0.48
N SER A 190 13.70 -9.41 0.38
CA SER A 190 14.58 -9.24 1.54
C SER A 190 15.89 -8.60 1.06
N GLY A 191 16.23 -7.46 1.67
CA GLY A 191 17.57 -6.88 1.73
C GLY A 191 18.37 -6.83 0.43
N GLY A 192 18.44 -5.66 -0.19
CA GLY A 192 19.51 -5.38 -1.14
C GLY A 192 19.21 -4.23 -2.08
N SER A 193 19.45 -3.02 -1.60
CA SER A 193 19.66 -1.84 -2.46
C SER A 193 20.71 -2.18 -3.52
N ARG A 194 20.30 -2.21 -4.79
CA ARG A 194 21.20 -2.03 -5.92
C ARG A 194 20.59 -0.97 -6.81
N GLY A 195 21.14 0.24 -6.71
CA GLY A 195 20.82 1.36 -7.58
C GLY A 195 20.93 0.95 -9.04
N GLY A 196 19.87 1.22 -9.79
CA GLY A 196 19.87 1.14 -11.25
C GLY A 196 20.64 2.32 -11.83
N GLY A 197 21.93 2.11 -12.12
CA GLY A 197 22.70 2.95 -13.02
C GLY A 197 22.92 2.20 -14.33
N GLY A 198 21.98 2.35 -15.28
CA GLY A 198 22.11 1.85 -16.64
C GLY A 198 23.18 2.64 -17.39
N GLY A 199 24.41 2.14 -17.39
CA GLY A 199 25.52 2.68 -18.16
C GLY A 199 26.13 1.60 -19.06
N SER A 200 25.83 1.67 -20.35
CA SER A 200 26.40 0.84 -21.41
C SER A 200 27.93 0.91 -21.38
N LYS A 201 28.61 -0.16 -20.95
CA LYS A 201 30.07 -0.24 -21.00
C LYS A 201 30.52 -0.62 -22.42
N ALA A 202 30.87 0.38 -23.21
CA ALA A 202 31.71 0.21 -24.38
C ALA A 202 33.12 -0.25 -23.93
N THR A 203 33.58 -1.37 -24.47
CA THR A 203 34.90 -1.94 -24.21
C THR A 203 35.97 -1.11 -24.91
N ARG A 204 36.87 -0.48 -24.13
CA ARG A 204 38.03 0.27 -24.63
C ARG A 204 39.24 -0.66 -24.76
N PRO A 205 39.99 -0.68 -25.88
CA PRO A 205 41.15 -1.55 -26.01
C PRO A 205 42.34 -1.03 -25.19
N LYS A 206 43.11 -1.96 -24.62
CA LYS A 206 44.30 -1.68 -23.80
C LYS A 206 45.47 -1.19 -24.69
N SER A 207 45.97 0.02 -24.44
CA SER A 207 47.26 0.46 -25.00
C SER A 207 48.42 0.01 -24.09
N LYS A 208 49.43 -0.65 -24.68
CA LYS A 208 50.65 -1.10 -24.00
C LYS A 208 51.47 0.10 -23.52
N SER A 209 51.77 0.18 -22.22
CA SER A 209 52.71 1.14 -21.65
C SER A 209 54.14 0.72 -21.96
N LYS A 210 54.94 1.60 -22.58
CA LYS A 210 56.39 1.45 -22.74
C LYS A 210 57.09 2.20 -21.61
N THR A 211 57.84 1.46 -20.81
CA THR A 211 58.73 1.91 -19.74
C THR A 211 59.79 2.90 -20.25
N LYS A 212 60.00 4.01 -19.53
CA LYS A 212 61.27 4.77 -19.55
C LYS A 212 61.70 5.08 -18.12
N THR A 213 62.96 4.75 -17.85
CA THR A 213 63.67 4.76 -16.57
C THR A 213 64.37 6.11 -16.31
N ARG A 214 64.77 6.32 -15.04
CA ARG A 214 65.74 7.29 -14.43
C ARG A 214 65.15 8.60 -13.88
N ALA A 215 65.62 9.16 -12.75
CA ALA A 215 66.72 8.84 -11.83
C ALA A 215 66.41 9.33 -10.40
N LYS A 216 67.07 8.73 -9.40
CA LYS A 216 67.05 9.11 -7.98
C LYS A 216 67.88 10.38 -7.73
N THR A 217 67.38 11.25 -6.86
CA THR A 217 68.20 12.26 -6.16
C THR A 217 68.08 12.02 -4.65
N SER A 218 69.23 11.81 -4.02
CA SER A 218 69.42 11.66 -2.57
C SER A 218 69.42 13.02 -1.88
N TYR A 219 68.78 13.11 -0.72
CA TYR A 219 68.91 14.23 0.21
C TYR A 219 70.19 14.01 1.05
N ARG A 220 71.01 15.05 1.24
CA ARG A 220 72.09 15.07 2.22
C ARG A 220 71.71 16.03 3.35
N ASP A 221 71.97 15.53 4.56
CA ASP A 221 72.20 16.14 5.87
C ASP A 221 71.27 17.26 6.36
#